data_AF-A0A319CUT8-F1
#
_entry.id   AF-A0A319CUT8-F1
#
_cell.length_a   1.000
_cell.length_b   1.000
_cell.length_c   1.000
_cell.angle_alpha   90.00
_cell.angle_beta   90.00
_cell.angle_gamma   90.00
#
_symmetry.space_group_name_H-M   'P 1'
#
loop_
_entity.id
_entity.type
_entity.pdbx_description
1 polymer ?
#
loop_
_entity_poly.entity_id
_entity_poly.type
_entity_poly.pdbx_seq_one_letter_code
_entity_poly.pdbx_strand_id
1 'polypeptide(L)'
;MTTSRSIEHYKTNVHAHWEGKHAKDWTEVDLIGYENATNRLYNELCAHPDAAVVQVGHRSTLLNNHGRDYRFNGKFSSEQTQPERSHHEYNRFGKLMKWEGDRWYAYDFEVEITDHMRA
;
A
#
# COMPACT_ATOMS: atom_id res chain seq x y z
N MET A 1 26.34 -19.27 11.47
CA MET A 1 25.48 -19.32 10.28
C MET A 1 25.18 -17.90 9.89
N THR A 2 25.49 -17.50 8.66
CA THR A 2 25.26 -16.15 8.15
C THR A 2 23.83 -16.10 7.64
N THR A 3 22.92 -15.44 8.36
CA THR A 3 21.57 -15.15 7.85
C THR A 3 21.72 -14.26 6.61
N SER A 4 21.43 -14.81 5.44
CA SER A 4 21.41 -14.04 4.20
C SER A 4 20.21 -13.10 4.24
N ARG A 5 20.47 -11.79 4.14
CA ARG A 5 19.43 -10.77 4.03
C ARG A 5 19.50 -10.19 2.63
N SER A 6 18.35 -10.18 1.95
CA SER A 6 18.20 -9.57 0.63
C SER A 6 17.06 -8.56 0.64
N ILE A 7 17.06 -7.67 -0.35
CA ILE A 7 15.98 -6.72 -0.60
C ILE A 7 15.38 -7.08 -1.95
N GLU A 8 14.07 -7.24 -2.00
CA GLU A 8 13.30 -7.41 -3.22
C GLU A 8 12.28 -6.29 -3.37
N HIS A 9 11.93 -6.00 -4.62
CA HIS A 9 11.03 -4.93 -5.00
C HIS A 9 9.67 -5.47 -5.43
N TYR A 10 8.61 -4.97 -4.80
CA TYR A 10 7.24 -5.39 -5.05
C TYR A 10 6.41 -4.22 -5.58
N LYS A 11 5.90 -4.37 -6.80
CA LYS A 11 5.14 -3.32 -7.49
C LYS A 11 3.64 -3.54 -7.36
N THR A 12 2.92 -2.49 -6.96
CA THR A 12 1.46 -2.51 -6.89
C THR A 12 0.88 -1.29 -7.59
N ASN A 13 -0.17 -1.51 -8.38
CA ASN A 13 -0.95 -0.42 -8.96
C ASN A 13 -2.24 -0.27 -8.17
N VAL A 14 -2.65 0.95 -7.83
CA VAL A 14 -3.88 1.23 -7.09
C VAL A 14 -4.62 2.43 -7.66
N HIS A 15 -5.94 2.39 -7.51
CA HIS A 15 -6.84 3.52 -7.70
C HIS A 15 -7.38 3.90 -6.33
N ALA A 16 -7.32 5.18 -6.01
CA ALA A 16 -7.87 5.74 -4.78
C ALA A 16 -8.96 6.75 -5.13
N HIS A 17 -10.07 6.66 -4.41
CA HIS A 17 -11.24 7.50 -4.56
C HIS A 17 -11.69 7.97 -3.19
N TRP A 18 -12.01 9.26 -3.06
CA TRP A 18 -12.59 9.83 -1.85
C TRP A 18 -13.75 10.77 -2.19
N GLU A 19 -14.80 10.69 -1.38
CA GLU A 19 -15.90 11.64 -1.38
C GLU A 19 -15.94 12.38 -0.04
N GLY A 20 -15.91 13.71 -0.09
CA GLY A 20 -15.86 14.57 1.08
C GLY A 20 -16.76 15.79 0.98
N LYS A 21 -16.93 16.49 2.10
CA LYS A 21 -17.62 17.80 2.16
C LYS A 21 -16.65 18.99 2.12
N HIS A 22 -15.35 18.70 2.16
CA HIS A 22 -14.28 19.67 2.08
C HIS A 22 -13.62 19.60 0.70
N ALA A 23 -13.37 20.75 0.08
CA ALA A 23 -12.69 20.79 -1.20
C ALA A 23 -11.23 20.33 -1.05
N LYS A 24 -10.74 19.59 -2.05
CA LYS A 24 -9.32 19.22 -2.20
C LYS A 24 -8.78 18.36 -1.06
N ASP A 25 -9.56 17.38 -0.64
CA ASP A 25 -9.16 16.43 0.38
C ASP A 25 -8.27 15.32 -0.22
N TRP A 26 -7.22 15.76 -0.92
CA TRP A 26 -6.29 14.88 -1.62
C TRP A 26 -5.47 14.04 -0.66
N THR A 27 -5.27 14.51 0.57
CA THR A 27 -4.60 13.74 1.63
C THR A 27 -5.35 12.44 1.93
N GLU A 28 -6.68 12.45 1.95
CA GLU A 28 -7.49 11.24 2.14
C GLU A 28 -7.35 10.29 0.94
N VAL A 29 -7.33 10.83 -0.29
CA VAL A 29 -7.07 10.03 -1.50
C VAL A 29 -5.69 9.38 -1.44
N ASP A 30 -4.66 10.13 -1.03
CA ASP A 30 -3.28 9.63 -0.89
C ASP A 30 -3.19 8.53 0.19
N LEU A 31 -3.87 8.72 1.34
CA LEU A 31 -3.93 7.74 2.43
C LEU A 31 -4.61 6.43 1.98
N ILE A 32 -5.76 6.55 1.33
CA ILE A 32 -6.50 5.39 0.77
C ILE A 32 -5.63 4.65 -0.26
N GLY A 33 -4.91 5.38 -1.11
CA GLY A 33 -3.97 4.79 -2.07
C GLY A 33 -2.91 3.94 -1.38
N TYR A 34 -2.24 4.50 -0.37
CA TYR A 34 -1.21 3.81 0.39
C TYR A 34 -1.74 2.60 1.17
N GLU A 35 -2.89 2.73 1.83
CA GLU A 35 -3.53 1.61 2.53
C GLU A 35 -3.91 0.48 1.58
N ASN A 36 -4.49 0.81 0.42
CA ASN A 36 -4.82 -0.18 -0.60
C ASN A 36 -3.56 -0.88 -1.16
N ALA A 37 -2.47 -0.14 -1.35
CA ALA A 37 -1.22 -0.68 -1.88
C ALA A 37 -0.56 -1.63 -0.87
N THR A 38 -0.47 -1.22 0.40
CA THR A 38 0.07 -2.07 1.48
C THR A 38 -0.83 -3.29 1.77
N ASN A 39 -2.15 -3.17 1.61
CA ASN A 39 -3.07 -4.32 1.66
C ASN A 39 -2.76 -5.35 0.57
N ARG A 40 -2.55 -4.90 -0.67
CA ARG A 40 -2.20 -5.76 -1.80
C ARG A 40 -0.85 -6.44 -1.58
N LEU A 41 0.16 -5.66 -1.16
CA LEU A 41 1.49 -6.19 -0.81
C LEU A 41 1.38 -7.30 0.25
N TYR A 42 0.65 -7.05 1.34
CA TYR A 42 0.49 -8.04 2.40
C TYR A 42 -0.12 -9.36 1.89
N ASN A 43 -1.16 -9.27 1.05
CA ASN A 43 -1.81 -10.45 0.50
C ASN A 43 -0.89 -11.20 -0.48
N GLU A 44 -0.14 -10.48 -1.30
CA GLU A 44 0.84 -11.05 -2.23
C GLU A 44 1.95 -11.79 -1.48
N LEU A 45 2.54 -11.17 -0.46
CA LEU A 45 3.56 -11.79 0.39
C LEU A 45 3.01 -12.98 1.16
N CYS A 46 1.76 -12.93 1.63
CA CYS A 46 1.12 -14.09 2.28
C CYS A 46 0.89 -15.26 1.31
N ALA A 47 0.77 -14.99 0.01
CA ALA A 47 0.57 -16.01 -1.01
C ALA A 47 1.89 -16.61 -1.53
N HIS A 48 3.04 -16.07 -1.13
CA HIS A 48 4.34 -16.63 -1.51
C HIS A 48 4.50 -18.06 -0.96
N PRO A 49 4.90 -19.03 -1.80
CA PRO A 49 4.93 -20.45 -1.41
C PRO A 49 5.94 -20.77 -0.32
N ASP A 50 6.99 -19.95 -0.19
CA ASP A 50 8.06 -20.06 0.81
C ASP A 50 7.87 -19.10 2.00
N ALA A 51 6.75 -18.37 2.08
CA ALA A 51 6.51 -17.45 3.18
C ALA A 51 6.34 -18.19 4.52
N ALA A 52 7.18 -17.84 5.49
CA ALA A 52 7.12 -18.28 6.87
C ALA A 52 6.48 -17.22 7.74
N VAL A 53 7.04 -16.00 7.75
CA VAL A 53 6.46 -14.82 8.41
C VAL A 53 6.27 -13.71 7.40
N VAL A 54 5.15 -12.99 7.49
CA VAL A 54 4.92 -11.79 6.69
C VAL A 54 4.61 -10.63 7.62
N GLN A 55 5.36 -9.53 7.49
CA GLN A 55 5.15 -8.29 8.22
C GLN A 55 5.04 -7.10 7.27
N VAL A 56 3.87 -6.46 7.24
CA VAL A 56 3.61 -5.23 6.47
C VAL A 56 2.92 -4.21 7.36
N GLY A 57 3.64 -3.14 7.71
CA GLY A 57 3.15 -2.13 8.64
C GLY A 57 2.81 -2.72 10.01
N HIS A 58 1.56 -2.53 10.45
CA HIS A 58 1.04 -3.09 11.70
C HIS A 58 0.60 -4.57 11.59
N ARG A 59 0.55 -5.13 10.38
CA ARG A 59 0.11 -6.50 10.15
C ARG A 59 1.29 -7.45 10.21
N SER A 60 1.13 -8.53 10.95
CA SER A 60 2.12 -9.61 11.06
C SER A 60 1.41 -10.95 11.15
N THR A 61 1.88 -11.95 10.42
CA THR A 61 1.36 -13.31 10.53
C THR A 61 2.45 -14.35 10.34
N LEU A 62 2.34 -15.46 11.08
CA LEU A 62 3.17 -16.66 10.93
C LEU A 62 2.37 -17.68 10.13
N LEU A 63 2.83 -17.98 8.92
CA LEU A 63 2.21 -18.93 7.99
C LEU A 63 2.83 -20.33 8.12
N ASN A 64 4.15 -20.41 8.27
CA ASN A 64 4.90 -21.68 8.34
C ASN A 64 6.05 -21.59 9.35
N ASN A 65 6.47 -22.74 9.90
CA ASN A 65 7.60 -22.83 10.85
C ASN A 65 8.98 -22.80 10.18
N HIS A 66 9.02 -22.82 8.85
CA HIS A 66 10.22 -22.83 8.01
C HIS A 66 9.91 -22.09 6.72
N GLY A 67 10.93 -21.47 6.10
CA GLY A 67 10.77 -20.70 4.88
C GLY A 67 11.47 -19.35 5.00
N ARG A 68 10.82 -18.30 4.51
CA ARG A 68 11.34 -16.94 4.46
C ARG A 68 10.45 -15.95 5.17
N ASP A 69 11.08 -15.04 5.89
CA ASP A 69 10.45 -13.90 6.52
C ASP A 69 10.46 -12.72 5.55
N TYR A 70 9.28 -12.26 5.17
CA TYR A 70 9.08 -11.10 4.32
C TYR A 70 8.67 -9.91 5.18
N ARG A 71 9.50 -8.87 5.22
CA ARG A 71 9.25 -7.67 6.01
C ARG A 71 9.33 -6.42 5.15
N PHE A 72 8.20 -5.73 5.02
CA PHE A 72 8.20 -4.38 4.47
C PHE A 72 8.97 -3.44 5.42
N ASN A 73 10.03 -2.81 4.92
CA ASN A 73 10.94 -2.00 5.73
C ASN A 73 10.52 -0.53 5.87
N GLY A 74 9.40 -0.14 5.26
CA GLY A 74 8.88 1.22 5.26
C GLY A 74 9.40 2.10 4.11
N LYS A 75 10.33 1.62 3.28
CA LYS A 75 10.83 2.35 2.10
C LYS A 75 10.04 1.98 0.86
N PHE A 76 9.54 2.99 0.18
CA PHE A 76 8.81 2.83 -1.07
C PHE A 76 9.00 4.07 -1.94
N SER A 77 8.74 3.89 -3.23
CA SER A 77 8.48 5.01 -4.15
C SER A 77 7.06 4.90 -4.69
N SER A 78 6.50 6.03 -5.10
CA SER A 78 5.18 6.09 -5.73
C SER A 78 5.19 7.08 -6.89
N GLU A 79 4.58 6.70 -8.00
CA GLU A 79 4.35 7.57 -9.15
C GLU A 79 2.87 7.64 -9.49
N GLN A 80 2.40 8.83 -9.89
CA GLN A 80 1.04 9.00 -10.39
C GLN A 80 0.98 8.56 -11.85
N THR A 81 0.15 7.56 -12.14
CA THR A 81 0.12 6.91 -13.46
C THR A 81 -0.93 7.48 -14.42
N GLN A 82 -1.88 8.26 -13.89
CA GLN A 82 -2.93 8.92 -14.68
C GLN A 82 -3.21 10.33 -14.15
N PRO A 83 -3.69 11.28 -15.00
CA PRO A 83 -4.13 12.59 -14.54
C PRO A 83 -5.18 12.48 -13.43
N GLU A 84 -5.07 13.32 -12.40
CA GLU A 84 -6.07 13.37 -11.32
C GLU A 84 -7.42 13.83 -11.88
N ARG A 85 -8.50 13.32 -11.29
CA ARG A 85 -9.87 13.74 -11.62
C ARG A 85 -10.54 14.24 -10.36
N SER A 86 -11.23 15.38 -10.45
CA SER A 86 -12.03 15.86 -9.33
C SER A 86 -13.38 16.40 -9.79
N HIS A 87 -14.39 16.20 -8.95
CA HIS A 87 -15.74 16.71 -9.15
C HIS A 87 -16.17 17.53 -7.93
N HIS A 88 -16.93 18.59 -8.19
CA HIS A 88 -17.40 19.51 -7.15
C HIS A 88 -18.88 19.83 -7.38
N GLU A 89 -19.69 19.62 -6.35
CA GLU A 89 -21.10 20.03 -6.35
C GLU A 89 -21.30 21.24 -5.44
N TYR A 90 -21.99 22.25 -5.95
CA TYR A 90 -22.33 23.46 -5.20
C TYR A 90 -23.84 23.64 -5.14
N ASN A 91 -24.35 24.14 -4.01
CA ASN A 91 -25.75 24.53 -3.92
C ASN A 91 -26.00 25.90 -4.58
N ARG A 92 -27.28 26.31 -4.66
CA ARG A 92 -27.72 27.58 -5.26
C ARG A 92 -27.10 28.86 -4.62
N PHE A 93 -26.50 28.73 -3.44
CA PHE A 93 -25.83 29.82 -2.73
C PHE A 93 -24.30 29.79 -2.91
N GLY A 94 -23.78 28.93 -3.79
CA GLY A 94 -22.34 28.78 -4.02
C GLY A 94 -21.59 28.04 -2.90
N LYS A 95 -22.31 27.44 -1.94
CA LYS A 95 -21.68 26.61 -0.89
C LYS A 95 -21.40 25.21 -1.44
N LEU A 96 -20.17 24.74 -1.27
CA LEU A 96 -19.76 23.37 -1.60
C LEU A 96 -20.59 22.37 -0.81
N MET A 97 -21.17 21.41 -1.52
CA MET A 97 -21.99 20.32 -0.98
C MET A 97 -21.24 19.00 -1.02
N LYS A 98 -20.50 18.75 -2.11
CA LYS A 98 -19.75 17.51 -2.34
C LYS A 98 -18.45 17.82 -3.08
N TRP A 99 -17.40 17.10 -2.70
CA TRP A 99 -16.15 16.98 -3.41
C TRP A 99 -15.87 15.52 -3.65
N GLU A 100 -15.37 15.18 -4.83
CA GLU A 100 -14.87 13.85 -5.16
C GLU A 100 -13.50 13.98 -5.82
N GLY A 101 -12.60 13.04 -5.53
CA GLY A 101 -11.28 12.99 -6.12
C GLY A 101 -10.83 11.56 -6.41
N ASP A 102 -10.25 11.37 -7.59
CA ASP A 102 -9.63 10.13 -8.03
C ASP A 102 -8.15 10.36 -8.36
N ARG A 103 -7.30 9.44 -7.87
CA ARG A 103 -5.89 9.32 -8.27
C ARG A 103 -5.49 7.87 -8.49
N TRP A 104 -4.51 7.67 -9.36
CA TRP A 104 -3.95 6.36 -9.70
C TRP A 104 -2.46 6.38 -9.43
N TYR A 105 -1.98 5.38 -8.69
CA TYR A 105 -0.59 5.28 -8.28
C TYR A 105 0.00 3.94 -8.66
N ALA A 106 1.28 3.94 -9.02
CA ALA A 106 2.12 2.76 -8.95
C ALA A 106 3.06 2.91 -7.76
N TYR A 107 3.03 1.96 -6.82
CA TYR A 107 3.94 1.87 -5.69
C TYR A 107 4.99 0.80 -5.97
N ASP A 108 6.24 1.07 -5.58
CA ASP A 108 7.34 0.12 -5.58
C ASP A 108 7.89 0.03 -4.15
N PHE A 109 7.68 -1.11 -3.50
CA PHE A 109 8.02 -1.36 -2.09
C PHE A 109 9.32 -2.15 -1.95
N GLU A 110 10.21 -1.71 -1.06
CA GLU A 110 11.37 -2.50 -0.63
C GLU A 110 10.96 -3.48 0.49
N VAL A 111 11.05 -4.77 0.19
CA VAL A 111 10.77 -5.85 1.15
C VAL A 111 12.07 -6.55 1.49
N GLU A 112 12.35 -6.62 2.79
CA GLU A 112 13.47 -7.37 3.33
C GLU A 112 13.10 -8.83 3.46
N ILE A 113 13.98 -9.69 2.97
CA ILE A 113 13.79 -11.13 2.97
C ILE A 113 14.94 -11.77 3.74
N THR A 114 14.59 -12.58 4.73
CA THR A 114 15.53 -13.36 5.54
C THR A 114 15.05 -14.79 5.72
N ASP A 115 15.95 -15.77 5.74
CA ASP A 115 15.57 -17.15 6.02
C ASP A 115 15.04 -17.30 7.45
N HIS A 116 13.86 -17.89 7.58
CA HIS A 116 13.23 -18.20 8.85
C HIS A 116 13.85 -19.48 9.41
N MET A 117 14.83 -19.32 10.30
CA MET A 117 15.37 -20.42 11.08
C MET A 117 14.70 -20.46 12.44
N ARG A 118 14.04 -21.59 12.74
CA ARG A 118 13.51 -21.83 14.07
C ARG A 118 14.68 -22.00 15.04
N ALA A 119 14.67 -21.24 16.14
CA ALA A 119 15.60 -21.39 17.25
C ALA A 119 15.38 -22.71 18.01
#